data_AF-A0A938PKG7-F1
#
_entry.id   AF-A0A938PKG7-F1
#
_cell.length_a   1.000
_cell.length_b   1.000
_cell.length_c   1.000
_cell.angle_alpha   90.00
_cell.angle_beta   90.00
_cell.angle_gamma   90.00
#
_symmetry.space_group_name_H-M   'P 1'
#
loop_
_entity.id
_entity.type
_entity.pdbx_description
1 polymer ?
#
loop_
_entity_poly.entity_id
_entity_poly.type
_entity_poly.pdbx_seq_one_letter_code
_entity_poly.pdbx_strand_id
1 'polypeptide(L)'
;MSVSPLILPVLMLVGWTFVMWVWMYATRIPAMRKANIDVNEVSRTGTKLDLPPEVTRVADNYNHLHEQPTIFYATALAGAVIGIADTMPIALAWT
;
A
#
# COMPACT_ATOMS: atom_id res chain seq x y z
N MET A 1 -12.34 7.55 -26.99
CA MET A 1 -11.02 7.29 -26.35
C MET A 1 -11.16 6.00 -25.58
N SER A 2 -10.51 4.92 -26.00
CA SER A 2 -10.53 3.65 -25.24
C SER A 2 -9.61 3.76 -24.04
N VAL A 3 -10.07 3.33 -22.87
CA VAL A 3 -9.24 3.28 -21.66
C VAL A 3 -8.17 2.22 -21.85
N SER A 4 -6.91 2.54 -21.55
CA SER A 4 -5.81 1.57 -21.62
C SER A 4 -6.03 0.43 -20.62
N PRO A 5 -5.88 -0.85 -21.01
CA PRO A 5 -5.99 -1.98 -20.10
C PRO A 5 -4.99 -1.95 -18.94
N LEU A 6 -3.88 -1.20 -19.09
CA LEU A 6 -2.88 -0.98 -18.03
C LEU A 6 -3.42 -0.17 -16.84
N ILE A 7 -4.57 0.50 -17.00
CA ILE A 7 -5.20 1.24 -15.88
C ILE A 7 -5.82 0.29 -14.86
N LEU A 8 -6.30 -0.89 -15.27
CA LEU A 8 -6.91 -1.85 -14.35
C LEU A 8 -5.95 -2.38 -13.27
N PRO A 9 -4.74 -2.86 -13.57
CA PRO A 9 -3.81 -3.31 -12.53
C PRO A 9 -3.35 -2.16 -11.61
N VAL A 10 -3.26 -0.93 -12.13
CA VAL A 10 -3.03 0.27 -11.30
C VAL A 10 -4.15 0.47 -10.28
N LEU A 11 -5.41 0.44 -10.73
CA LEU A 11 -6.57 0.59 -9.83
C LEU A 11 -6.68 -0.57 -8.83
N MET A 12 -6.35 -1.79 -9.24
CA MET A 12 -6.32 -2.94 -8.33
C MET A 12 -5.30 -2.78 -7.22
N LEU A 13 -4.09 -2.29 -7.53
CA LEU A 13 -3.07 -2.06 -6.51
C LEU A 13 -3.47 -0.92 -5.56
N VAL A 14 -4.08 0.16 -6.08
CA VAL A 14 -4.66 1.23 -5.25
C VAL A 14 -5.75 0.66 -4.32
N GLY A 15 -6.64 -0.18 -4.84
CA GLY A 15 -7.66 -0.87 -4.04
C GLY A 15 -7.05 -1.73 -2.95
N TRP A 16 -5.99 -2.48 -3.26
CA TRP A 16 -5.25 -3.28 -2.29
C TRP A 16 -4.60 -2.42 -1.20
N THR A 17 -4.05 -1.25 -1.55
CA THR A 17 -3.55 -0.28 -0.57
C THR A 17 -4.64 0.14 0.41
N PHE A 18 -5.87 0.39 -0.04
CA PHE A 18 -6.99 0.71 0.86
C PHE A 18 -7.40 -0.47 1.75
N VAL A 19 -7.36 -1.70 1.23
CA VAL A 19 -7.60 -2.90 2.05
C VAL A 19 -6.57 -2.99 3.17
N MET A 20 -5.28 -2.84 2.85
CA MET A 20 -4.20 -2.89 3.83
C MET A 20 -4.24 -1.71 4.80
N TRP A 21 -4.66 -0.53 4.34
CA TRP A 21 -4.88 0.65 5.18
C TRP A 21 -5.94 0.39 6.26
N VAL A 22 -7.10 -0.13 5.85
CA VAL A 22 -8.18 -0.50 6.79
C VAL A 22 -7.71 -1.59 7.73
N TRP A 23 -7.05 -2.64 7.24
CA TRP A 23 -6.55 -3.73 8.08
C TRP A 23 -5.52 -3.24 9.11
N MET A 24 -4.59 -2.38 8.71
CA MET A 24 -3.61 -1.79 9.61
C MET A 24 -4.30 -1.06 10.76
N TYR A 25 -5.25 -0.16 10.50
CA TYR A 25 -5.94 0.56 11.57
C TYR A 25 -6.83 -0.34 12.42
N ALA A 26 -7.52 -1.30 11.80
CA ALA A 26 -8.38 -2.26 12.48
C ALA A 26 -7.61 -3.12 13.50
N THR A 27 -6.33 -3.40 13.27
CA THR A 27 -5.48 -4.18 14.19
C THR A 27 -4.65 -3.31 15.12
N ARG A 28 -4.12 -2.18 14.62
CA ARG A 28 -3.21 -1.30 15.37
C ARG A 28 -3.93 -0.49 16.45
N ILE A 29 -5.11 0.05 16.16
CA ILE A 29 -5.85 0.87 17.14
C ILE A 29 -6.23 0.05 18.38
N PRO A 30 -6.81 -1.16 18.27
CA PRO A 30 -7.10 -1.98 19.46
C PRO A 30 -5.85 -2.38 20.23
N ALA A 31 -4.74 -2.71 19.54
CA ALA A 31 -3.50 -3.11 20.18
C ALA A 31 -2.88 -1.97 21.00
N MET A 32 -2.86 -0.75 20.46
CA MET A 32 -2.40 0.44 21.19
C MET A 32 -3.26 0.73 22.42
N ARG A 33 -4.59 0.61 22.29
CA ARG A 33 -5.53 0.79 23.42
C ARG A 33 -5.29 -0.24 24.52
N LYS A 34 -5.09 -1.51 24.17
CA LYS A 34 -4.82 -2.59 25.14
C LYS A 34 -3.49 -2.38 25.88
N ALA A 35 -2.49 -1.82 25.21
CA ALA A 35 -1.19 -1.51 25.78
C ALA A 35 -1.15 -0.17 26.55
N ASN A 36 -2.27 0.57 26.64
CA ASN A 36 -2.34 1.90 27.25
C ASN A 36 -1.23 2.86 26.76
N ILE A 37 -0.91 2.81 25.47
CA ILE A 37 0.16 3.62 24.89
C ILE A 37 -0.28 5.10 24.87
N ASP A 38 0.53 5.98 25.47
CA ASP A 38 0.38 7.42 25.29
C ASP A 38 0.91 7.84 23.91
N VAL A 39 -0.04 8.11 23.01
CA VAL A 39 0.26 8.53 21.63
C VAL A 39 0.99 9.86 21.59
N ASN A 40 0.74 10.77 22.56
CA ASN A 40 1.41 12.07 22.61
C ASN A 40 2.87 11.92 23.01
N GLU A 41 3.15 11.03 23.97
CA GLU A 41 4.53 10.72 24.36
C GLU A 41 5.29 10.09 23.19
N VAL A 42 4.72 9.06 22.57
CA VAL A 42 5.33 8.39 21.41
C VAL A 42 5.61 9.36 20.26
N SER A 43 4.67 10.25 19.96
CA SER A 43 4.84 11.26 18.91
C SER A 43 5.94 12.26 19.23
N ARG A 44 6.18 12.57 20.51
CA ARG A 44 7.21 13.52 20.96
C ARG A 44 8.60 12.90 20.99
N THR A 45 8.71 11.64 21.40
CA THR A 45 9.99 10.94 21.56
C THR A 45 10.43 10.21 20.30
N GLY A 46 9.50 9.91 19.38
CA GLY A 46 9.77 9.05 18.22
C GLY A 46 10.01 7.58 18.61
N THR A 47 9.62 7.18 19.84
CA THR A 47 9.77 5.80 20.30
C THR A 47 8.93 4.89 19.41
N LYS A 48 9.49 3.74 18.99
CA LYS A 48 8.72 2.74 18.24
C LYS A 48 7.57 2.21 19.10
N LEU A 49 6.42 2.00 18.48
CA LEU A 49 5.30 1.32 19.14
C LEU A 49 5.69 -0.14 19.39
N ASP A 50 5.70 -0.53 20.66
CA ASP A 50 5.88 -1.93 21.05
C ASP A 50 4.54 -2.67 20.94
N LEU A 51 4.24 -3.14 19.73
CA LEU A 51 3.01 -3.86 19.41
C LEU A 51 3.32 -5.31 19.01
N PRO A 52 2.35 -6.23 19.14
CA PRO A 52 2.53 -7.62 18.72
C PRO A 52 3.06 -7.71 17.28
N PRO A 53 3.99 -8.64 16.97
CA PRO A 53 4.60 -8.76 15.64
C PRO A 53 3.59 -8.83 14.50
N GLU A 54 2.46 -9.50 14.72
CA GLU A 54 1.39 -9.66 13.73
C GLU A 54 0.77 -8.32 13.32
N VAL A 55 0.62 -7.38 14.26
CA VAL A 55 0.07 -6.03 14.02
C VAL A 55 1.09 -5.18 13.28
N THR A 56 2.36 -5.26 13.67
CA THR A 56 3.46 -4.54 13.03
C THR A 56 3.65 -4.98 11.58
N ARG A 57 3.55 -6.28 11.29
CA ARG A 57 3.63 -6.83 9.93
C ARG A 57 2.59 -6.24 8.97
N VAL A 58 1.37 -5.98 9.45
CA VAL A 58 0.32 -5.35 8.63
C VAL A 58 0.68 -3.88 8.32
N ALA A 59 1.21 -3.15 9.31
CA ALA A 59 1.67 -1.78 9.10
C ALA A 59 2.87 -1.70 8.16
N ASP A 60 3.83 -2.63 8.30
CA ASP A 60 4.99 -2.73 7.41
C ASP A 60 4.55 -3.03 5.97
N ASN A 61 3.58 -3.93 5.77
CA ASN A 61 3.02 -4.19 4.44
C ASN A 61 2.38 -2.94 3.82
N TYR A 62 1.59 -2.19 4.60
CA TYR A 62 1.02 -0.93 4.15
C TYR A 62 2.11 0.08 3.73
N ASN A 63 3.19 0.20 4.50
CA ASN A 63 4.31 1.10 4.16
C ASN A 63 5.02 0.65 2.88
N HIS A 64 5.31 -0.65 2.72
CA HIS A 64 5.94 -1.17 1.51
C HIS A 64 5.12 -0.93 0.25
N LEU A 65 3.78 -0.91 0.34
CA LEU A 65 2.88 -0.56 -0.77
C LEU A 65 3.01 0.90 -1.25
N HIS A 66 3.63 1.78 -0.47
CA HIS A 66 3.95 3.14 -0.90
C HIS A 66 5.39 3.29 -1.40
N GLU A 67 6.28 2.38 -1.01
CA GLU A 67 7.69 2.43 -1.39
C GLU A 67 7.96 1.69 -2.71
N GLN A 68 7.62 0.40 -2.78
CA GLN A 68 7.95 -0.44 -3.94
C GLN A 68 7.09 -0.17 -5.18
N PRO A 69 5.77 0.02 -5.06
CA PRO A 69 4.89 0.26 -6.21
C PRO A 69 5.12 1.56 -6.97
N THR A 70 5.91 2.50 -6.45
CA THR A 70 6.17 3.78 -7.12
C THR A 70 6.69 3.59 -8.55
N ILE A 71 7.60 2.62 -8.76
CA ILE A 71 8.14 2.31 -10.09
C ILE A 71 7.08 1.66 -10.97
N PHE A 72 6.23 0.80 -10.40
CA PHE A 72 5.12 0.18 -11.11
C PHE A 72 4.12 1.22 -11.63
N TYR A 73 3.70 2.17 -10.78
CA TYR A 73 2.80 3.24 -11.20
C TYR A 73 3.39 4.09 -12.31
N ALA A 74 4.65 4.51 -12.19
CA ALA A 74 5.34 5.27 -13.22
C ALA A 74 5.36 4.52 -14.56
N THR A 75 5.70 3.23 -14.52
CA THR A 75 5.84 2.39 -15.72
C THR A 75 4.49 2.14 -16.40
N ALA A 76 3.47 1.71 -15.64
CA ALA A 76 2.15 1.38 -16.18
C ALA A 76 1.43 2.62 -16.74
N LEU A 77 1.52 3.76 -16.04
CA LEU A 77 0.92 5.01 -16.50
C LEU A 77 1.65 5.58 -17.71
N ALA A 78 2.98 5.53 -17.74
CA ALA A 78 3.74 5.93 -18.93
C ALA A 78 3.38 5.05 -20.13
N GLY A 79 3.33 3.73 -19.96
CA GLY A 79 2.90 2.77 -20.97
C GLY A 79 1.48 3.06 -21.50
N ALA A 80 0.55 3.40 -20.61
CA ALA A 80 -0.80 3.80 -20.98
C ALA A 80 -0.85 5.09 -21.82
N VAL A 81 0.00 6.07 -21.52
CA VAL A 81 0.06 7.36 -22.24
C VAL A 81 0.68 7.19 -23.63
N ILE A 82 1.77 6.43 -23.74
CA ILE A 82 2.48 6.22 -25.01
C ILE A 82 1.86 5.12 -25.89
N GLY A 83 0.84 4.43 -25.38
CA GLY A 83 0.08 3.41 -26.14
C GLY A 83 0.73 2.03 -26.19
N ILE A 84 1.69 1.73 -25.31
CA ILE A 84 2.34 0.41 -25.20
C ILE A 84 1.50 -0.46 -24.25
N ALA A 85 0.34 -0.90 -24.74
CA ALA A 85 -0.63 -1.73 -24.02
C ALA A 85 -1.02 -2.97 -24.83
N ASP A 86 -0.02 -3.65 -25.37
CA ASP A 86 -0.12 -4.94 -26.02
C ASP A 86 -0.07 -6.09 -25.00
N THR A 87 -0.14 -7.34 -25.48
CA THR A 87 -0.32 -8.52 -24.63
C THR A 87 0.75 -8.66 -23.54
N MET A 88 2.01 -8.36 -23.86
CA MET A 88 3.13 -8.57 -22.94
C MET A 88 3.14 -7.56 -21.77
N PRO A 89 3.11 -6.23 -21.99
CA PRO A 89 3.00 -5.28 -20.88
C PRO A 89 1.77 -5.49 -20.00
N ILE A 90 0.63 -5.85 -20.60
CA ILE A 90 -0.58 -6.15 -19.84
C ILE A 90 -0.35 -7.38 -18.96
N ALA A 91 0.19 -8.47 -19.49
CA ALA A 91 0.45 -9.69 -18.73
C ALA A 91 1.40 -9.42 -17.54
N LEU A 92 2.49 -8.68 -17.78
CA LEU A 92 3.45 -8.31 -16.73
C LEU A 92 2.84 -7.43 -15.65
N ALA A 93 1.88 -6.57 -16.00
CA ALA A 93 1.24 -5.70 -15.00
C ALA A 93 0.34 -6.47 -14.01
N TRP A 94 0.04 -7.74 -14.29
CA TRP A 94 -0.78 -8.62 -13.44
C TRP A 94 0.03 -9.66 -12.64
N THR A 95 1.35 -9.64 -12.73
CA THR A 95 2.25 -10.65 -12.11
C THR A 95 3.39 -9.99 -11.36
#